data_AF-A0A962XX73-F1
#
_entry.id   AF-A0A962XX73-F1
#
_cell.length_a   1.000
_cell.length_b   1.000
_cell.length_c   1.000
_cell.angle_alpha   90.00
_cell.angle_beta   90.00
_cell.angle_gamma   90.00
#
_symmetry.space_group_name_H-M   'P 1'
#
loop_
_entity.id
_entity.type
_entity.pdbx_description
1 polymer ?
#
loop_
_entity_poly.entity_id
_entity_poly.type
_entity_poly.pdbx_seq_one_letter_code
_entity_poly.pdbx_strand_id
1 'polypeptide(L)'
;MTAIPKFFVGQIVHHTRFDYRGVVIDVDPSYQGSEAWYQQVARTRPPKDQPWYRVLVDGGEHETYVAERHLEPDVEARPVSHPAISTQFLGYDAGVYRQRTH
;
A
#
# COMPACT_ATOMS: atom_id res chain seq x y z
N MET A 1 -0.36 -20.79 9.07
CA MET A 1 -0.97 -20.51 7.75
C MET A 1 -0.76 -19.03 7.48
N THR A 2 -0.13 -18.67 6.38
CA THR A 2 0.03 -17.26 5.97
C THR A 2 -1.34 -16.73 5.54
N ALA A 3 -1.70 -15.54 6.01
CA ALA A 3 -2.95 -14.91 5.64
C ALA A 3 -2.93 -14.49 4.15
N ILE A 4 -4.07 -14.64 3.48
CA ILE A 4 -4.23 -14.28 2.07
C ILE A 4 -4.39 -12.75 1.98
N PRO A 5 -3.54 -12.04 1.21
CA PRO A 5 -3.68 -10.60 1.01
C PRO A 5 -5.03 -10.22 0.40
N LYS A 6 -5.68 -9.20 0.97
CA LYS A 6 -6.93 -8.63 0.45
C LYS A 6 -6.73 -7.67 -0.70
N PHE A 7 -5.56 -7.03 -0.76
CA PHE A 7 -5.24 -6.04 -1.79
C PHE A 7 -4.09 -6.54 -2.66
N PHE A 8 -3.99 -6.01 -3.87
CA PHE A 8 -2.99 -6.42 -4.86
C PHE A 8 -2.23 -5.24 -5.43
N VAL A 9 -1.05 -5.51 -6.00
CA VAL A 9 -0.21 -4.46 -6.58
C VAL A 9 -0.94 -3.77 -7.74
N GLY A 10 -0.90 -2.43 -7.73
CA GLY A 10 -1.61 -1.56 -8.66
C GLY A 10 -3.02 -1.19 -8.22
N GLN A 11 -3.55 -1.79 -7.16
CA GLN A 11 -4.84 -1.42 -6.57
C GLN A 11 -4.73 -0.09 -5.83
N ILE A 12 -5.75 0.76 -5.98
CA ILE A 12 -5.88 2.00 -5.21
C ILE A 12 -6.62 1.69 -3.91
N VAL A 13 -6.05 2.16 -2.80
CA VAL A 13 -6.52 1.91 -1.44
C VAL A 13 -6.65 3.22 -0.68
N HIS A 14 -7.51 3.19 0.33
CA HIS A 14 -7.72 4.28 1.28
C HIS A 14 -7.25 3.88 2.68
N HIS A 15 -6.52 4.74 3.35
CA HIS A 15 -6.02 4.52 4.71
C HIS A 15 -6.99 5.05 5.76
N THR A 16 -7.87 4.19 6.25
CA THR A 16 -8.95 4.47 7.22
C THR A 16 -8.59 5.33 8.43
N ARG A 17 -7.34 5.27 8.94
CA ARG A 17 -6.92 6.04 10.13
C ARG A 17 -6.34 7.41 9.83
N PHE A 18 -5.75 7.60 8.66
CA PHE A 18 -5.00 8.81 8.30
C PHE A 18 -5.61 9.54 7.09
N ASP A 19 -6.71 8.98 6.56
CA ASP A 19 -7.56 9.61 5.54
C ASP A 19 -6.81 10.01 4.27
N TYR A 20 -5.89 9.14 3.82
CA TYR A 20 -5.16 9.32 2.56
C TYR A 20 -5.39 8.16 1.61
N ARG A 21 -5.29 8.46 0.32
CA ARG A 21 -5.35 7.49 -0.77
C ARG A 21 -3.95 7.13 -1.24
N GLY A 22 -3.80 5.98 -1.87
CA GLY A 22 -2.54 5.59 -2.49
C GLY A 22 -2.68 4.35 -3.34
N VAL A 23 -1.61 4.01 -4.04
CA VAL A 23 -1.54 2.78 -4.84
C VAL A 23 -0.59 1.78 -4.18
N VAL A 24 -1.03 0.53 -4.07
CA VAL A 24 -0.17 -0.58 -3.61
C VAL A 24 0.91 -0.84 -4.64
N ILE A 25 2.17 -0.82 -4.23
CA ILE A 25 3.31 -1.15 -5.10
C ILE A 25 3.96 -2.49 -4.74
N ASP A 26 3.72 -2.99 -3.53
CA ASP A 26 4.28 -4.25 -3.04
C ASP A 26 3.44 -4.83 -1.89
N VAL A 27 3.53 -6.14 -1.69
CA VAL A 27 2.80 -6.87 -0.65
C VAL A 27 3.72 -7.90 0.00
N ASP A 28 3.95 -7.75 1.30
CA ASP A 28 4.59 -8.76 2.12
C ASP A 28 3.53 -9.63 2.81
N PRO A 29 3.68 -10.96 2.86
CA PRO A 29 2.76 -11.84 3.58
C PRO A 29 2.81 -11.66 5.11
N SER A 30 3.88 -11.04 5.62
CA SER A 30 4.12 -10.73 7.02
C SER A 30 5.03 -9.50 7.11
N TYR A 31 5.02 -8.81 8.25
CA TYR A 31 5.88 -7.65 8.50
C TYR A 31 7.37 -7.97 8.26
N GLN A 32 7.99 -7.24 7.33
CA GLN A 32 9.42 -7.36 6.97
C GLN A 32 10.27 -6.16 7.44
N GLY A 33 9.67 -5.16 8.10
CA GLY A 33 10.40 -4.00 8.61
C GLY A 33 11.26 -4.32 9.84
N SER A 34 12.06 -3.35 10.28
CA SER A 34 12.89 -3.54 11.48
C SER A 34 12.06 -3.50 12.78
N GLU A 35 12.53 -4.16 13.84
CA GLU A 35 11.87 -4.08 15.14
C GLU A 35 11.84 -2.63 15.65
N ALA A 36 12.93 -1.88 15.45
CA ALA A 36 13.02 -0.48 15.85
C ALA A 36 11.93 0.38 15.20
N TRP A 37 11.74 0.22 13.88
CA TRP A 37 10.68 0.92 13.16
C TRP A 37 9.30 0.52 13.68
N TYR A 38 9.07 -0.79 13.88
CA TYR A 38 7.80 -1.28 14.41
C TYR A 38 7.49 -0.64 15.76
N GLN A 39 8.47 -0.61 16.66
CA GLN A 39 8.32 -0.04 18.00
C GLN A 39 8.00 1.46 17.97
N GLN A 40 8.58 2.21 17.03
CA GLN A 40 8.43 3.67 16.94
C GLN A 40 7.19 4.12 16.15
N VAL A 41 6.90 3.46 15.03
CA VAL A 41 5.92 3.95 14.04
C VAL A 41 4.58 3.22 14.13
N ALA A 42 4.60 1.89 14.35
CA ALA A 42 3.38 1.07 14.40
C ALA A 42 2.68 1.16 15.77
N ARG A 43 2.14 2.36 16.09
CA ARG A 43 1.54 2.70 17.39
C ARG A 43 0.41 1.76 17.82
N THR A 44 -0.38 1.26 16.87
CA THR A 44 -1.50 0.34 17.15
C THR A 44 -1.05 -1.11 17.27
N ARG A 45 0.25 -1.40 17.09
CA ARG A 45 0.83 -2.74 17.13
C ARG A 45 0.06 -3.76 16.27
N PRO A 46 -0.03 -3.58 14.94
CA PRO A 46 -0.71 -4.52 14.06
C PRO A 46 -0.02 -5.88 14.07
N PRO A 47 -0.76 -6.98 13.92
CA PRO A 47 -0.14 -8.30 13.87
C PRO A 47 0.96 -8.36 12.79
N LYS A 48 2.13 -8.90 13.16
CA LYS A 48 3.27 -9.04 12.25
C LYS A 48 3.12 -10.22 11.29
N ASP A 49 2.26 -11.18 11.62
CA ASP A 49 1.96 -12.39 10.85
C ASP A 49 0.82 -12.21 9.83
N GLN A 50 0.37 -10.97 9.63
CA GLN A 50 -0.63 -10.57 8.64
C GLN A 50 0.01 -9.77 7.51
N PRO A 51 -0.65 -9.57 6.36
CA PRO A 51 -0.06 -8.87 5.23
C PRO A 51 0.23 -7.39 5.52
N TRP A 52 1.36 -6.92 5.00
CA TRP A 52 1.77 -5.52 5.01
C TRP A 52 2.02 -5.03 3.58
N TYR A 53 1.74 -3.76 3.35
CA TYR A 53 1.67 -3.16 2.04
C TYR A 53 2.60 -1.97 1.96
N ARG A 54 3.33 -1.87 0.84
CA ARG A 54 4.03 -0.64 0.46
C ARG A 54 3.11 0.15 -0.44
N VAL A 55 2.87 1.41 -0.10
CA VAL A 55 1.89 2.28 -0.77
C VAL A 55 2.54 3.61 -1.14
N LEU A 56 2.36 4.04 -2.39
CA LEU A 56 2.67 5.41 -2.78
C LEU A 56 1.49 6.31 -2.44
N VAL A 57 1.73 7.38 -1.68
CA VAL A 57 0.68 8.27 -1.17
C VAL A 57 0.28 9.30 -2.23
N ASP A 58 -1.02 9.43 -2.48
CA ASP A 58 -1.58 10.41 -3.42
C ASP A 58 -1.28 11.85 -2.98
N GLY A 59 -0.79 12.68 -3.90
CA GLY A 59 -0.38 14.06 -3.65
C GLY A 59 0.91 14.22 -2.83
N GLY A 60 1.58 13.12 -2.49
CA GLY A 60 2.85 13.11 -1.77
C GLY A 60 4.04 12.72 -2.65
N GLU A 61 5.21 12.71 -2.03
CA GLU A 61 6.46 12.19 -2.62
C GLU A 61 7.02 10.98 -1.86
N HIS A 62 6.32 10.55 -0.82
CA HIS A 62 6.77 9.48 0.06
C HIS A 62 5.95 8.21 -0.11
N GLU A 63 6.64 7.10 0.13
CA GLU A 63 6.05 5.78 0.30
C GLU A 63 5.76 5.53 1.78
N THR A 64 4.78 4.69 2.06
CA THR A 64 4.42 4.25 3.42
C THR A 64 4.30 2.73 3.50
N TYR A 65 4.55 2.19 4.70
CA TYR A 65 4.46 0.78 5.00
C TYR A 65 3.33 0.53 6.00
N VAL A 66 2.30 -0.20 5.57
CA VAL A 66 0.99 -0.21 6.23
C VAL A 66 0.48 -1.63 6.42
N ALA A 67 -0.05 -1.92 7.61
CA ALA A 67 -0.74 -3.17 7.89
C ALA A 67 -2.13 -3.22 7.23
N GLU A 68 -2.51 -4.39 6.69
CA GLU A 68 -3.79 -4.59 5.96
C GLU A 68 -5.01 -3.99 6.65
N ARG A 69 -5.11 -4.15 7.97
CA ARG A 69 -6.27 -3.73 8.76
C ARG A 69 -6.54 -2.23 8.76
N HIS A 70 -5.61 -1.42 8.28
CA HIS A 70 -5.79 0.03 8.16
C HIS A 70 -6.17 0.46 6.74
N LEU A 71 -6.27 -0.48 5.79
CA LEU A 71 -6.60 -0.23 4.40
C LEU A 71 -8.02 -0.71 4.08
N GLU A 72 -8.64 0.01 3.16
CA GLU A 72 -9.88 -0.37 2.49
C GLU A 72 -9.78 -0.04 0.98
N PRO A 73 -10.60 -0.65 0.12
CA PRO A 73 -10.64 -0.28 -1.29
C PRO A 73 -11.03 1.19 -1.46
N ASP A 74 -10.31 1.92 -2.31
CA ASP A 74 -10.75 3.27 -2.68
C ASP A 74 -12.01 3.20 -3.55
N VAL A 75 -13.05 3.95 -3.17
CA VAL A 75 -14.37 3.87 -3.80
C VAL A 75 -14.36 4.41 -5.23
N GLU A 76 -13.64 5.51 -5.46
CA GLU A 76 -13.61 6.18 -6.75
C GLU A 76 -12.56 5.58 -7.70
N ALA A 77 -11.56 4.89 -7.13
CA ALA A 77 -10.41 4.30 -7.79
C ALA A 77 -9.71 5.25 -8.77
N ARG A 78 -9.76 6.57 -8.56
CA ARG A 78 -9.13 7.56 -9.48
C ARG A 78 -7.60 7.48 -9.42
N PRO A 79 -6.89 7.73 -10.54
CA PRO A 79 -5.43 7.79 -10.55
C PRO A 79 -4.87 8.64 -9.41
N VAL A 80 -3.77 8.18 -8.83
CA VAL A 80 -3.00 8.90 -7.82
C VAL A 80 -1.93 9.77 -8.47
N SER A 81 -1.66 10.93 -7.89
CA SER A 81 -0.60 11.85 -8.27
C SER A 81 0.62 11.61 -7.39
N HIS A 82 1.63 10.92 -7.91
CA HIS A 82 2.90 10.70 -7.21
C HIS A 82 4.06 10.59 -8.23
N PRO A 83 5.23 11.21 -7.99
CA PRO A 83 6.32 11.28 -8.97
C PRO A 83 6.86 9.90 -9.39
N ALA A 84 6.83 8.92 -8.49
CA ALA A 84 7.26 7.55 -8.77
C ALA A 84 6.26 6.69 -9.58
N ILE A 85 5.09 7.20 -9.95
CA ILE A 85 4.10 6.39 -10.69
C ILE A 85 4.63 5.93 -12.05
N SER A 86 5.30 6.83 -12.78
CA SER A 86 5.85 6.54 -14.11
C SER A 86 7.03 5.56 -14.07
N THR A 87 7.69 5.39 -12.92
CA THR A 87 8.77 4.42 -12.74
C THR A 87 8.24 3.05 -12.35
N GLN A 88 7.21 2.99 -11.49
CA GLN A 88 6.62 1.76 -10.98
C GLN A 88 5.63 1.08 -11.94
N PHE A 89 4.87 1.86 -12.72
CA PHE A 89 3.75 1.35 -13.52
C PHE A 89 3.85 1.74 -15.00
N LEU A 90 3.30 0.91 -15.88
CA LEU A 90 3.20 1.19 -17.33
C LEU A 90 2.07 2.16 -17.65
N GLY A 91 1.04 2.17 -16.82
CA GLY A 91 -0.17 2.95 -17.05
C GLY A 91 -1.27 2.55 -16.09
N TYR A 92 -2.38 3.24 -16.21
CA TYR A 92 -3.58 3.05 -15.41
C TYR A 92 -4.73 2.68 -16.34
N ASP A 93 -5.45 1.61 -15.99
CA ASP A 93 -6.57 1.09 -16.77
C ASP A 93 -7.66 0.55 -15.83
N ALA A 94 -8.90 0.95 -16.06
CA ALA A 94 -10.09 0.47 -15.35
C ALA A 94 -9.96 0.38 -13.82
N GLY A 95 -9.41 1.41 -13.16
CA GLY A 95 -9.29 1.43 -11.69
C GLY A 95 -7.98 0.86 -11.14
N VAL A 96 -7.10 0.33 -11.99
CA VAL A 96 -5.91 -0.41 -11.58
C VAL A 96 -4.68 0.04 -12.35
N TYR A 97 -3.54 0.16 -11.67
CA TYR A 97 -2.25 0.37 -12.33
C TYR A 97 -1.64 -0.95 -12.81
N ARG A 98 -1.16 -0.95 -14.06
CA ARG A 98 -0.48 -2.12 -14.65
C ARG A 98 1.00 -2.08 -14.29
N GLN A 99 1.48 -3.12 -13.60
CA GLN A 99 2.90 -3.24 -13.26
C GLN A 99 3.78 -3.32 -14.51
N ARG A 100 5.00 -2.80 -14.40
CA ARG A 100 6.07 -3.12 -15.34
C ARG A 100 6.54 -4.54 -15.04
N THR A 101 6.12 -5.52 -15.83
CA THR A 101 6.77 -6.82 -15.81
C THR A 101 8.20 -6.65 -16.34
N HIS A 102 9.18 -6.84 -15.46
CA HIS A 102 10.58 -7.00 -15.83
C HIS A 102 10.84 -8.41 -16.36
#